data_AF-A0A8T5JN45-F1
#
_entry.id   AF-A0A8T5JN45-F1
#
_cell.length_a   1.000
_cell.length_b   1.000
_cell.length_c   1.000
_cell.angle_alpha   90.00
_cell.angle_beta   90.00
_cell.angle_gamma   90.00
#
_symmetry.space_group_name_H-M   'P 1'
#
loop_
_entity.id
_entity.type
_entity.pdbx_description
1 polymer ?
#
loop_
_entity_poly.entity_id
_entity_poly.type
_entity_poly.pdbx_seq_one_letter_code
_entity_poly.pdbx_strand_id
1 'polypeptide(L)'
;MKTEKKLEEKIIKAEELLPGVGDQLKPKFIKTIGGGYQIDVTDVEYLEVGEHKVVAAKWQRECLAYGRSEIMEFVTVYFPSEEGKLKKVVPENIFVRNFYKSCYDRDDLFDKFPYVSLENLAKDQIKVAWLDKDKKK
;
A
#
# COMPACT_ATOMS: atom_id res chain seq x y z
N MET A 1 23.08 -5.26 9.17
CA MET A 1 21.61 -5.26 9.14
C MET A 1 21.15 -3.82 9.00
N LYS A 2 20.51 -3.45 7.88
CA LYS A 2 19.88 -2.13 7.75
C LYS A 2 18.63 -2.17 8.64
N THR A 3 18.63 -1.38 9.71
CA THR A 3 17.49 -1.22 10.59
C THR A 3 16.29 -0.84 9.73
N GLU A 4 15.25 -1.69 9.72
CA GLU A 4 13.99 -1.33 9.10
C GLU A 4 13.51 -0.04 9.78
N LYS A 5 13.38 1.03 8.99
CA LYS A 5 12.67 2.22 9.45
C LYS A 5 11.27 1.77 9.82
N LYS A 6 10.84 2.06 11.04
CA LYS A 6 9.45 1.81 11.45
C LYS A 6 8.53 2.49 10.44
N LEU A 7 7.39 1.88 10.11
CA LEU A 7 6.42 2.39 9.13
C LEU A 7 6.14 3.90 9.30
N GLU A 8 6.04 4.37 10.55
CA GLU A 8 5.89 5.79 10.90
C GLU A 8 6.99 6.69 10.32
N GLU A 9 8.25 6.27 10.39
CA GLU A 9 9.37 7.03 9.82
C GLU A 9 9.32 7.05 8.28
N LYS A 10 8.84 5.97 7.66
CA LYS A 10 8.61 5.93 6.21
C LYS A 10 7.49 6.90 5.81
N ILE A 11 6.42 6.98 6.60
CA ILE A 11 5.32 7.92 6.39
C ILE A 11 5.78 9.37 6.57
N ILE A 12 6.58 9.68 7.61
CA ILE A 12 7.14 11.02 7.82
C ILE A 12 7.99 11.45 6.62
N LYS A 13 8.86 10.57 6.13
CA LYS A 13 9.70 10.87 4.94
C LYS A 13 8.87 11.00 3.67
N ALA A 14 7.81 10.21 3.53
CA ALA A 14 6.88 10.36 2.43
C ALA A 14 6.16 11.73 2.46
N GLU A 15 5.79 12.22 3.65
CA GLU A 15 5.22 13.56 3.84
C GLU A 15 6.23 14.68 3.53
N GLU A 16 7.48 14.55 3.97
CA GLU A 16 8.56 15.49 3.62
C GLU A 16 8.77 15.55 2.10
N LEU A 17 8.68 14.41 1.43
CA LEU A 17 8.85 14.31 -0.02
C LEU A 17 7.64 14.88 -0.77
N LEU A 18 6.45 14.43 -0.41
CA LEU A 18 5.18 14.69 -1.09
C LEU A 18 4.14 15.18 -0.06
N PRO A 19 4.12 16.50 0.22
CA PRO A 19 3.24 17.08 1.23
C PRO A 19 1.76 16.74 1.02
N GLY A 20 1.07 16.42 2.11
CA GLY A 20 -0.33 15.99 2.14
C GLY A 20 -0.56 14.49 1.94
N VAL A 21 0.49 13.70 1.64
CA VAL A 21 0.35 12.24 1.51
C VAL A 21 0.11 11.57 2.86
N GLY A 22 0.67 12.09 3.95
CA GLY A 22 0.50 11.57 5.30
C GLY A 22 -0.97 11.50 5.72
N ASP A 23 -1.77 12.52 5.37
CA ASP A 23 -3.22 12.50 5.61
C ASP A 23 -3.95 11.41 4.81
N GLN A 24 -3.45 11.06 3.63
CA GLN A 24 -4.00 9.96 2.83
C GLN A 24 -3.66 8.59 3.41
N LEU A 25 -2.50 8.47 4.08
CA LEU A 25 -1.93 7.24 4.66
C LEU A 25 -2.45 6.92 6.06
N LYS A 26 -3.34 7.74 6.63
CA LYS A 26 -3.97 7.43 7.93
C LYS A 26 -4.88 6.19 7.84
N PRO A 27 -4.89 5.33 8.88
CA PRO A 27 -5.88 4.28 9.04
C PRO A 27 -7.31 4.79 8.88
N LYS A 28 -8.18 4.00 8.26
CA LYS A 28 -9.58 4.35 8.01
C LYS A 28 -10.49 3.20 8.39
N PHE A 29 -11.57 3.53 9.09
CA PHE A 29 -12.67 2.60 9.34
C PHE A 29 -13.93 3.04 8.60
N ILE A 30 -14.45 2.17 7.74
CA ILE A 30 -15.71 2.40 7.01
C ILE A 30 -16.81 1.57 7.64
N LYS A 31 -17.70 2.22 8.39
CA LYS A 31 -18.83 1.58 9.05
C LYS A 31 -19.87 1.12 8.02
N THR A 32 -20.39 -0.09 8.20
CA THR A 32 -21.51 -0.64 7.41
C THR A 32 -22.59 -1.19 8.34
N ILE A 33 -23.74 -1.59 7.78
CA ILE A 33 -24.75 -2.31 8.54
C ILE A 33 -24.13 -3.66 8.96
N GLY A 34 -24.18 -4.00 10.25
CA GLY A 34 -23.65 -5.26 10.76
C GLY A 34 -22.12 -5.36 10.89
N GLY A 35 -21.37 -4.25 10.76
CA GLY A 35 -19.93 -4.21 10.99
C GLY A 35 -19.21 -3.06 10.28
N GLY A 36 -18.06 -3.33 9.67
CA GLY A 36 -17.31 -2.35 8.90
C GLY A 36 -16.04 -2.92 8.28
N TYR A 37 -15.30 -2.03 7.60
CA TYR A 37 -14.01 -2.34 7.00
C TYR A 37 -12.92 -1.51 7.68
N GLN A 38 -11.92 -2.18 8.24
CA GLN A 38 -10.69 -1.54 8.68
C GLN A 38 -9.72 -1.50 7.49
N ILE A 39 -9.11 -0.34 7.24
CA ILE A 39 -8.17 -0.14 6.13
C ILE A 39 -6.90 0.50 6.69
N ASP A 40 -5.81 -0.25 6.67
CA ASP A 40 -4.53 0.13 7.26
C ASP A 40 -3.41 0.13 6.22
N VAL A 41 -2.50 1.10 6.32
CA VAL A 41 -1.23 1.08 5.58
C VAL A 41 -0.31 0.08 6.26
N THR A 42 0.32 -0.77 5.47
CA THR A 42 1.21 -1.82 5.96
C THR A 42 2.66 -1.60 5.57
N ASP A 43 2.91 -0.94 4.44
CA ASP A 43 4.24 -0.47 4.06
C ASP A 43 4.16 0.76 3.15
N VAL A 44 5.24 1.54 3.12
CA VAL A 44 5.38 2.73 2.26
C VAL A 44 6.77 2.75 1.65
N GLU A 45 6.85 3.06 0.36
CA GLU A 45 8.09 3.35 -0.35
C GLU A 45 7.93 4.66 -1.12
N TYR A 46 9.03 5.37 -1.32
CA TYR A 46 9.02 6.64 -2.01
C TYR A 46 10.23 6.76 -2.94
N LEU A 47 10.05 7.47 -4.05
CA LEU A 47 11.07 7.60 -5.08
C LEU A 47 10.96 8.98 -5.76
N GLU A 48 12.12 9.60 -5.97
CA GLU A 48 12.28 10.75 -6.85
C GLU A 48 12.80 10.28 -8.22
N VAL A 49 12.10 10.66 -9.28
CA VAL A 49 12.48 10.36 -10.66
C VAL A 49 12.44 11.63 -11.47
N GLY A 50 13.61 12.21 -11.75
CA GLY A 50 13.70 13.51 -12.39
C GLY A 50 13.06 14.59 -11.50
N GLU A 51 12.00 15.22 -12.02
CA GLU A 51 11.21 16.24 -11.28
C GLU A 51 9.99 15.63 -10.58
N HIS A 52 9.74 14.33 -10.77
CA HIS A 52 8.58 13.65 -10.24
C HIS A 52 8.89 13.06 -8.87
N LYS A 53 7.94 13.23 -7.95
CA LYS A 53 7.97 12.64 -6.61
C LYS A 53 6.82 11.67 -6.50
N VAL A 54 7.12 10.43 -6.16
CA VAL A 54 6.13 9.35 -6.11
C VAL A 54 6.22 8.61 -4.78
N VAL A 55 5.07 8.29 -4.22
CA VAL A 55 4.93 7.47 -3.02
C VAL A 55 4.04 6.28 -3.35
N ALA A 56 4.47 5.06 -3.03
CA ALA A 56 3.65 3.87 -3.08
C ALA A 56 3.35 3.39 -1.67
N ALA A 57 2.11 3.03 -1.40
CA ALA A 57 1.68 2.49 -0.13
C ALA A 57 0.98 1.15 -0.35
N LYS A 58 1.40 0.14 0.41
CA LYS A 58 0.71 -1.14 0.53
C LYS A 58 -0.37 -1.00 1.60
N TRP A 59 -1.55 -1.53 1.31
CA TRP A 59 -2.73 -1.45 2.16
C TRP A 59 -3.30 -2.83 2.45
N GLN A 60 -3.83 -2.99 3.65
CA GLN A 60 -4.69 -4.09 4.05
C GLN A 60 -6.10 -3.57 4.30
N ARG A 61 -7.12 -4.27 3.79
CA ARG A 61 -8.52 -4.07 4.15
C ARG A 61 -9.05 -5.33 4.79
N GLU A 62 -9.50 -5.23 6.03
CA GLU A 62 -10.14 -6.30 6.76
C GLU A 62 -11.64 -6.02 6.93
N CYS A 63 -12.48 -6.98 6.52
CA CYS A 63 -13.91 -6.97 6.79
C CYS A 63 -14.18 -7.52 8.19
N LEU A 64 -14.84 -6.72 9.02
CA LEU A 64 -15.26 -7.06 10.37
C LEU A 64 -16.79 -7.20 10.47
N ALA A 65 -17.46 -7.53 9.36
CA ALA A 65 -18.92 -7.58 9.27
C ALA A 65 -19.46 -9.02 9.19
N TYR A 66 -20.64 -9.24 9.78
CA TYR A 66 -21.44 -10.46 9.64
C TYR A 66 -20.70 -11.78 9.97
N GLY A 67 -19.71 -11.75 10.87
CA GLY A 67 -18.93 -12.93 11.25
C GLY A 67 -18.03 -13.48 10.13
N ARG A 68 -17.76 -12.67 9.10
CA ARG A 68 -16.83 -12.99 8.01
C ARG A 68 -15.54 -12.21 8.23
N SER A 69 -14.39 -12.88 8.11
CA SER A 69 -13.08 -12.22 8.03
C SER A 69 -12.61 -12.27 6.58
N GLU A 70 -12.75 -11.16 5.84
CA GLU A 70 -12.21 -11.00 4.49
C GLU A 70 -11.05 -10.03 4.54
N ILE A 71 -9.87 -10.49 4.13
CA ILE A 71 -8.68 -9.66 4.01
C ILE A 71 -8.41 -9.44 2.52
N MET A 72 -8.22 -8.18 2.13
CA MET A 72 -7.82 -7.78 0.79
C MET A 72 -6.58 -6.91 0.91
N GLU A 73 -5.66 -7.07 -0.04
CA GLU A 73 -4.45 -6.28 -0.11
C GLU A 73 -4.36 -5.55 -1.44
N PHE A 74 -3.83 -4.33 -1.43
CA PHE A 74 -3.67 -3.54 -2.65
C PHE A 74 -2.55 -2.51 -2.47
N VAL A 75 -2.05 -1.98 -3.59
CA VAL A 75 -1.09 -0.87 -3.58
C VAL A 75 -1.77 0.38 -4.11
N THR A 76 -1.47 1.52 -3.50
CA THR A 76 -1.85 2.84 -4.01
C THR A 76 -0.59 3.64 -4.32
N VAL A 77 -0.55 4.31 -5.47
CA VAL A 77 0.53 5.21 -5.89
C VAL A 77 0.02 6.64 -5.82
N TYR A 78 0.80 7.52 -5.20
CA TYR A 78 0.52 8.95 -5.03
C TYR A 78 1.58 9.79 -5.75
N PHE A 79 1.15 10.83 -6.44
CA PHE A 79 2.02 11.74 -7.18
C PHE A 79 1.33 13.11 -7.35
N PRO A 80 2.08 14.20 -7.55
CA PRO A 80 1.48 15.50 -7.83
C PRO A 80 0.88 15.53 -9.25
N SER A 81 -0.29 16.14 -9.40
CA SER A 81 -0.82 16.54 -10.69
C SER A 81 -0.05 17.72 -11.26
N GLU A 82 -0.30 18.02 -12.54
CA GLU A 82 0.19 19.25 -13.18
C GLU A 82 -0.24 20.53 -12.45
N GLU A 83 -1.38 20.50 -11.76
CA GLU A 83 -1.89 21.60 -10.93
C GLU A 83 -1.30 21.61 -9.50
N GLY A 84 -0.36 20.71 -9.18
CA GLY A 84 0.24 20.56 -7.85
C GLY A 84 -0.66 19.87 -6.81
N LYS A 85 -1.82 19.33 -7.21
CA LYS A 85 -2.72 18.57 -6.32
C LYS A 85 -2.28 17.12 -6.21
N LEU A 86 -2.44 16.52 -5.04
CA LEU A 86 -2.13 15.10 -4.85
C LEU A 86 -3.12 14.22 -5.64
N LYS A 87 -2.61 13.48 -6.62
CA LYS A 87 -3.33 12.40 -7.31
C LYS A 87 -3.00 11.06 -6.68
N LYS A 88 -3.95 10.13 -6.77
CA LYS A 88 -3.76 8.73 -6.38
C LYS A 88 -4.26 7.79 -7.47
N VAL A 89 -3.55 6.70 -7.69
CA VAL A 89 -3.93 5.60 -8.58
C VAL A 89 -3.82 4.31 -7.80
N VAL A 90 -4.81 3.42 -7.95
CA VAL A 90 -4.77 2.06 -7.41
C VAL A 90 -4.51 1.13 -8.59
N PRO A 91 -3.25 0.77 -8.88
CA PRO A 91 -2.92 -0.16 -9.96
C PRO A 91 -3.46 -1.55 -9.58
N GLU A 92 -4.66 -1.88 -10.07
CA GLU A 92 -5.37 -3.16 -9.98
C GLU A 92 -5.47 -3.79 -8.57
N ASN A 93 -6.70 -3.95 -8.07
CA ASN A 93 -6.94 -4.64 -6.80
C ASN A 93 -6.59 -6.13 -6.95
N ILE A 94 -5.57 -6.61 -6.24
CA ILE A 94 -5.24 -8.03 -6.16
C ILE A 94 -6.13 -8.66 -5.09
N PHE A 95 -7.18 -9.36 -5.51
CA PHE A 95 -8.04 -10.11 -4.60
C PHE A 95 -7.34 -11.40 -4.16
N VAL A 96 -6.78 -11.39 -2.96
CA VAL A 96 -6.07 -12.54 -2.36
C VAL A 96 -7.01 -13.64 -1.81
N ARG A 97 -8.33 -13.42 -1.80
CA ARG A 97 -9.31 -14.41 -1.31
C ARG A 97 -10.34 -14.82 -2.37
N ASN A 98 -10.49 -16.14 -2.54
CA ASN A 98 -11.59 -16.75 -3.30
C ASN A 98 -12.65 -17.30 -2.31
N PHE A 99 -13.91 -16.85 -2.46
CA PHE A 99 -15.06 -17.26 -1.64
C PHE A 99 -15.37 -18.77 -1.67
N TYR A 100 -14.83 -19.53 -2.62
CA TYR A 100 -15.25 -20.91 -2.89
C TYR A 100 -14.25 -22.00 -2.47
N LYS A 101 -13.07 -21.66 -1.95
CA LYS A 101 -12.04 -22.66 -1.63
C LYS A 101 -11.34 -22.36 -0.29
N SER A 102 -11.84 -22.96 0.77
CA SER A 102 -11.29 -22.94 2.14
C SER A 102 -9.98 -23.73 2.33
N CYS A 103 -9.43 -24.32 1.25
CA CYS A 103 -8.18 -25.08 1.28
C CYS A 103 -6.93 -24.25 0.91
N TYR A 104 -7.09 -22.98 0.54
CA TYR A 104 -5.96 -22.06 0.42
C TYR A 104 -5.76 -21.39 1.77
N ASP A 105 -4.96 -22.08 2.56
CA ASP A 105 -4.40 -21.67 3.84
C ASP A 105 -3.65 -20.32 3.72
N ARG A 106 -3.34 -19.71 4.87
CA ARG A 106 -2.73 -18.37 5.12
C ARG A 106 -1.39 -18.08 4.41
N ASP A 107 -1.32 -18.28 3.11
CA ASP A 107 -0.24 -17.91 2.23
C ASP A 107 -0.52 -16.52 1.63
N ASP A 108 -0.99 -15.59 2.48
CA ASP A 108 -1.29 -14.23 2.09
C ASP A 108 -0.03 -13.52 1.58
N LEU A 109 -0.24 -12.56 0.67
CA LEU A 109 0.87 -11.73 0.19
C LEU A 109 1.39 -10.83 1.33
N PHE A 110 0.69 -10.74 2.45
CA PHE A 110 1.14 -10.05 3.65
C PHE A 110 2.38 -10.70 4.26
N ASP A 111 2.29 -11.98 4.64
CA ASP A 111 3.41 -12.67 5.27
C ASP A 111 4.51 -13.03 4.28
N LYS A 112 4.15 -13.23 3.00
CA LYS A 112 5.10 -13.56 1.93
C LYS A 112 5.77 -12.32 1.34
N PHE A 113 5.02 -11.26 1.09
CA PHE A 113 5.48 -10.02 0.45
C PHE A 113 5.13 -8.78 1.29
N PRO A 114 5.75 -8.62 2.47
CA PRO A 114 5.37 -7.57 3.41
C PRO A 114 5.68 -6.15 2.92
N TYR A 115 6.53 -5.98 1.91
CA TYR A 115 6.97 -4.65 1.48
C TYR A 115 6.50 -4.28 0.08
N VAL A 116 6.48 -2.98 -0.18
CA VAL A 116 6.35 -2.41 -1.52
C VAL A 116 7.68 -1.80 -1.96
N SER A 117 7.95 -1.82 -3.25
CA SER A 117 9.12 -1.21 -3.86
C SER A 117 8.75 -0.35 -5.04
N LEU A 118 9.53 0.70 -5.22
CA LEU A 118 9.51 1.58 -6.37
C LEU A 118 10.86 1.53 -7.07
N GLU A 119 10.85 1.38 -8.38
CA GLU A 119 12.06 1.43 -9.20
C GLU A 119 11.87 2.38 -10.37
N ASN A 120 12.91 3.15 -10.65
CA ASN A 120 12.97 3.99 -11.84
C ASN A 120 13.24 3.12 -13.07
N LEU A 121 12.36 3.18 -14.07
CA LEU A 121 12.56 2.57 -15.39
C LEU A 121 13.00 3.60 -16.43
N ALA A 122 12.39 4.79 -16.39
CA ALA A 122 12.68 5.93 -17.25
C ALA A 122 12.26 7.24 -16.54
N LYS A 123 12.55 8.40 -17.15
CA LYS A 123 12.30 9.73 -16.54
C LYS A 123 10.86 9.93 -16.04
N ASP A 124 9.89 9.31 -16.68
CA ASP A 124 8.45 9.40 -16.40
C ASP A 124 7.82 8.02 -16.11
N GLN A 125 8.64 6.98 -15.92
CA GLN A 125 8.17 5.61 -15.73
C GLN A 125 8.78 4.98 -14.49
N ILE A 126 7.90 4.42 -13.66
CA ILE A 126 8.26 3.67 -12.48
C ILE A 126 7.68 2.26 -12.52
N LYS A 127 8.38 1.32 -11.90
CA LYS A 127 7.86 0.00 -11.58
C LYS A 127 7.46 -0.05 -10.12
N VAL A 128 6.27 -0.57 -9.86
CA VAL A 128 5.79 -0.91 -8.52
C VAL A 128 5.84 -2.42 -8.38
N ALA A 129 6.48 -2.93 -7.34
CA ALA A 129 6.51 -4.37 -7.07
C ALA A 129 6.39 -4.64 -5.57
N TRP A 130 5.81 -5.79 -5.24
CA TRP A 130 5.76 -6.30 -3.87
C TRP A 130 7.09 -7.01 -3.62
N LEU A 131 7.61 -6.94 -2.39
CA LEU A 131 8.84 -7.61 -2.02
C LEU A 131 8.65 -8.54 -0.83
N ASP A 132 9.33 -9.68 -0.89
CA ASP A 132 9.42 -10.63 0.20
C ASP A 132 10.28 -10.14 1.37
N LYS A 133 10.35 -10.95 2.43
CA LYS A 133 11.17 -10.70 3.63
C LYS A 133 12.67 -10.52 3.31
N ASP A 134 13.15 -11.10 2.22
CA ASP A 134 14.53 -10.97 1.72
C ASP A 134 14.70 -9.78 0.73
N LYS A 135 13.66 -8.97 0.52
CA LYS A 135 13.61 -7.87 -0.47
C LYS A 135 13.72 -8.32 -1.93
N LYS A 136 13.29 -9.54 -2.24
CA LYS A 136 13.15 -10.06 -3.61
C LYS A 136 11.72 -9.86 -4.10
N LYS A 137 11.58 -9.65 -5.41
CA LYS A 137 10.28 -9.45 -6.09
C LYS A 137 9.59 -10.77 -6.38
#